data_AF-A0A7C1UGT7-F1
#
_entry.id   AF-A0A7C1UGT7-F1
#
_cell.length_a   1.000
_cell.length_b   1.000
_cell.length_c   1.000
_cell.angle_alpha   90.00
_cell.angle_beta   90.00
_cell.angle_gamma   90.00
#
_symmetry.space_group_name_H-M   'P 1'
#
loop_
_entity.id
_entity.type
_entity.pdbx_description
1 polymer ?
#
loop_
_entity_poly.entity_id
_entity_poly.type
_entity_poly.pdbx_seq_one_letter_code
_entity_poly.pdbx_strand_id
1 'polypeptide(L)'
;MHSTQNKVIRYTLALAILGCFNTPGEAKTELVTETEAGPKVAVQSETPSQISIANANKKSFGYSNRYGAVTPSQVYSLQQDFEALFMLYVKNHKKGLAAQVKALNLVPITGKIPDDVFVITNRLSNSLDRLAKSLHLKPMKRFTREKAKAIPAEVYLQAGNNLDVLVKIMNKLESEKNWGNYYAIRQYKLAKNPSDVFALADLSERRLNLVLYGGNPN
;
A
#
# COMPACT_ATOMS: atom_id res chain seq x y z
N MET A 1 2.33 -43.03 -32.77
CA MET A 1 1.28 -42.62 -31.82
C MET A 1 1.95 -42.08 -30.56
N HIS A 2 1.89 -40.77 -30.30
CA HIS A 2 2.38 -40.19 -29.05
C HIS A 2 1.28 -39.31 -28.44
N SER A 3 0.95 -39.59 -27.19
CA SER A 3 -0.11 -38.93 -26.42
C SER A 3 0.54 -37.97 -25.44
N THR A 4 0.25 -36.68 -25.59
CA THR A 4 0.78 -35.62 -24.71
C THR A 4 -0.27 -35.28 -23.66
N GLN A 5 -0.10 -35.76 -22.43
CA GLN A 5 -1.01 -35.41 -21.33
C GLN A 5 -0.75 -33.98 -20.82
N ASN A 6 -1.72 -33.08 -21.04
CA ASN A 6 -1.74 -31.77 -20.41
C ASN A 6 -2.09 -31.88 -18.92
N LYS A 7 -1.12 -31.61 -18.05
CA LYS A 7 -1.29 -31.67 -16.59
C LYS A 7 -1.70 -30.30 -16.04
N VAL A 8 -3.00 -30.08 -15.83
CA VAL A 8 -3.54 -28.84 -15.27
C VAL A 8 -3.25 -28.76 -13.76
N ILE A 9 -2.37 -27.85 -13.34
CA ILE A 9 -2.10 -27.58 -11.92
C ILE A 9 -3.08 -26.52 -11.41
N ARG A 10 -4.01 -26.92 -10.55
CA ARG A 10 -4.89 -26.00 -9.81
C ARG A 10 -4.22 -25.61 -8.48
N TYR A 11 -3.97 -24.32 -8.26
CA TYR A 11 -3.48 -23.82 -6.98
C TYR A 11 -4.65 -23.36 -6.10
N THR A 12 -4.94 -24.13 -5.05
CA THR A 12 -5.91 -23.74 -4.00
C THR A 12 -5.23 -22.80 -3.02
N LEU A 13 -5.66 -21.53 -2.98
CA LEU A 13 -5.13 -20.52 -2.07
C LEU A 13 -5.82 -20.62 -0.70
N ALA A 14 -5.22 -21.36 0.23
CA ALA A 14 -5.70 -21.42 1.61
C ALA A 14 -5.31 -20.14 2.38
N LEU A 15 -6.29 -19.29 2.74
CA LEU A 15 -6.09 -18.24 3.74
C LEU A 15 -6.09 -18.87 5.14
N ALA A 16 -4.91 -18.96 5.76
CA ALA A 16 -4.79 -19.23 7.18
C ALA A 16 -4.76 -17.90 7.96
N ILE A 17 -5.84 -17.60 8.69
CA ILE A 17 -5.89 -16.53 9.69
C ILE A 17 -6.04 -17.18 11.07
N LEU A 18 -4.94 -17.18 11.84
CA LEU A 18 -4.97 -17.17 13.31
C LEU A 18 -4.53 -15.76 13.75
N GLY A 19 -5.01 -15.18 14.84
CA GLY A 19 -5.95 -15.66 15.87
C GLY A 19 -5.74 -14.86 17.19
N CYS A 20 -6.61 -15.06 18.18
CA CYS A 20 -6.63 -14.43 19.54
C CYS A 20 -7.06 -12.94 19.56
N PHE A 21 -7.95 -12.44 20.43
CA PHE A 21 -8.82 -12.92 21.54
C PHE A 21 -10.11 -12.03 21.53
N ASN A 22 -11.20 -12.19 22.31
CA ASN A 22 -11.55 -13.08 23.44
C ASN A 22 -13.08 -13.40 23.48
N THR A 23 -13.60 -13.89 24.61
CA THR A 23 -15.04 -14.15 24.92
C THR A 23 -15.45 -13.45 26.25
N PRO A 24 -16.69 -13.64 26.79
CA PRO A 24 -18.03 -13.61 26.18
C PRO A 24 -18.96 -12.56 26.84
N GLY A 25 -20.14 -12.32 26.28
CA GLY A 25 -21.21 -11.54 26.93
C GLY A 25 -22.59 -12.02 26.49
N GLU A 26 -23.38 -12.52 27.44
CA GLU A 26 -24.75 -12.98 27.18
C GLU A 26 -25.69 -11.79 26.91
N ALA A 27 -26.54 -11.91 25.90
CA ALA A 27 -27.76 -11.12 25.78
C ALA A 27 -28.88 -12.01 25.25
N LYS A 28 -29.85 -12.32 26.10
CA LYS A 28 -31.13 -12.91 25.69
C LYS A 28 -31.94 -11.83 24.96
N THR A 29 -32.64 -12.22 23.90
CA THR A 29 -33.73 -11.41 23.35
C THR A 29 -34.92 -12.31 23.08
N GLU A 30 -36.09 -11.87 23.52
CA GLU A 30 -37.30 -12.69 23.60
C GLU A 30 -38.02 -12.82 22.26
N LEU A 31 -38.80 -13.91 22.12
CA LEU A 31 -39.83 -13.98 21.08
C LEU A 31 -40.96 -13.00 21.41
N VAL A 32 -41.41 -12.27 20.40
CA VAL A 32 -42.78 -11.75 20.34
C VAL A 32 -43.36 -12.15 18.99
N THR A 33 -44.55 -12.74 19.01
CA THR A 33 -45.32 -13.24 17.87
C THR A 33 -46.48 -12.29 17.52
N GLU A 34 -47.17 -12.60 16.41
CA GLU A 34 -48.50 -12.07 16.01
C GLU A 34 -48.54 -10.67 15.35
N THR A 35 -49.36 -10.37 14.32
CA THR A 35 -50.28 -11.20 13.50
C THR A 35 -50.52 -10.53 12.12
N GLU A 36 -51.07 -11.29 11.16
CA GLU A 36 -51.30 -10.94 9.74
C GLU A 36 -52.33 -9.83 9.46
N ALA A 37 -52.14 -9.11 8.34
CA ALA A 37 -53.17 -8.86 7.29
C ALA A 37 -52.57 -8.07 6.10
N GLY A 38 -52.71 -8.56 4.85
CA GLY A 38 -52.27 -7.86 3.63
C GLY A 38 -53.39 -7.07 2.94
N PRO A 39 -53.38 -6.92 1.60
CA PRO A 39 -52.22 -6.59 0.75
C PRO A 39 -52.52 -5.40 -0.20
N LYS A 40 -51.50 -4.67 -0.66
CA LYS A 40 -51.60 -3.91 -1.93
C LYS A 40 -50.32 -4.04 -2.75
N VAL A 41 -50.49 -4.58 -3.95
CA VAL A 41 -49.44 -4.74 -4.95
C VAL A 41 -49.16 -3.39 -5.62
N ALA A 42 -47.90 -2.97 -5.61
CA ALA A 42 -47.37 -1.95 -6.50
C ALA A 42 -46.02 -2.41 -7.03
N VAL A 43 -45.98 -2.83 -8.29
CA VAL A 43 -44.74 -3.22 -8.97
C VAL A 43 -44.04 -1.95 -9.43
N GLN A 44 -42.95 -1.57 -8.76
CA GLN A 44 -41.99 -0.59 -9.26
C GLN A 44 -40.60 -1.25 -9.34
N SER A 45 -40.25 -1.64 -10.56
CA SER A 45 -38.92 -2.08 -10.93
C SER A 45 -38.04 -0.86 -11.23
N GLU A 46 -37.29 -0.37 -10.25
CA GLU A 46 -36.24 0.62 -10.49
C GLU A 46 -34.88 0.15 -9.96
N THR A 47 -33.83 0.57 -10.68
CA THR A 47 -32.50 -0.02 -10.69
C THR A 47 -31.66 0.25 -9.43
N PRO A 48 -30.68 -0.61 -9.11
CA PRO A 48 -29.67 -0.31 -8.11
C PRO A 48 -28.73 0.81 -8.59
N SER A 49 -28.05 1.43 -7.62
CA SER A 49 -26.89 2.34 -7.79
C SER A 49 -27.19 3.82 -8.02
N GLN A 50 -27.46 4.54 -6.93
CA GLN A 50 -26.85 5.85 -6.72
C GLN A 50 -25.84 5.76 -5.58
N ILE A 51 -24.62 5.31 -5.89
CA ILE A 51 -23.47 5.62 -5.04
C ILE A 51 -23.28 7.14 -5.15
N SER A 52 -23.44 7.85 -4.04
CA SER A 52 -23.25 9.30 -3.98
C SER A 52 -21.81 9.65 -4.37
N ILE A 53 -21.65 10.19 -5.58
CA ILE A 53 -20.38 10.76 -6.04
C ILE A 53 -20.14 12.03 -5.22
N ALA A 54 -19.45 11.85 -4.09
CA ALA A 54 -19.17 12.92 -3.14
C ALA A 54 -18.23 13.96 -3.76
N ASN A 55 -18.83 15.00 -4.37
CA ASN A 55 -18.24 16.31 -4.64
C ASN A 55 -16.79 16.30 -5.15
N ALA A 56 -16.59 15.89 -6.40
CA ALA A 56 -15.35 16.08 -7.16
C ALA A 56 -14.94 17.57 -7.37
N ASN A 57 -15.76 18.52 -6.92
CA ASN A 57 -15.58 19.97 -7.12
C ASN A 57 -14.60 20.66 -6.13
N LYS A 58 -13.96 19.94 -5.20
CA LYS A 58 -12.81 20.49 -4.47
C LYS A 58 -11.54 20.35 -5.32
N LYS A 59 -11.18 21.43 -6.02
CA LYS A 59 -9.91 21.64 -6.76
C LYS A 59 -8.65 21.69 -5.84
N SER A 60 -8.62 20.91 -4.76
CA SER A 60 -7.55 20.90 -3.73
C SER A 60 -6.52 19.79 -3.91
N PHE A 61 -6.69 18.91 -4.90
CA PHE A 61 -5.74 17.86 -5.24
C PHE A 61 -5.00 18.25 -6.52
N GLY A 62 -3.67 18.27 -6.46
CA GLY A 62 -2.83 18.77 -7.54
C GLY A 62 -3.07 18.01 -8.84
N TYR A 63 -3.61 18.72 -9.84
CA TYR A 63 -3.75 18.21 -11.19
C TYR A 63 -2.41 18.34 -11.92
N SER A 64 -1.89 17.23 -12.44
CA SER A 64 -0.81 17.27 -13.43
C SER A 64 -1.40 17.09 -14.82
N ASN A 65 -1.04 17.99 -15.74
CA ASN A 65 -1.40 17.86 -17.16
C ASN A 65 -0.92 16.54 -17.79
N ARG A 66 0.03 15.84 -17.14
CA ARG A 66 0.62 14.58 -17.62
C ARG A 66 0.08 13.33 -16.91
N TYR A 67 -0.51 13.47 -15.71
CA TYR A 67 -0.89 12.34 -14.85
C TYR A 67 -2.32 12.44 -14.27
N GLY A 68 -3.06 13.51 -14.57
CA GLY A 68 -4.39 13.76 -14.04
C GLY A 68 -4.40 14.21 -12.58
N ALA A 69 -5.54 13.98 -11.91
CA ALA A 69 -5.70 14.26 -10.49
C ALA A 69 -5.11 13.12 -9.65
N VAL A 70 -4.15 13.44 -8.79
CA VAL A 70 -3.48 12.48 -7.89
C VAL A 70 -3.99 12.66 -6.46
N THR A 71 -4.49 11.58 -5.88
CA THR A 71 -5.01 11.52 -4.51
C THR A 71 -4.00 10.90 -3.55
N PRO A 72 -4.03 11.23 -2.24
CA PRO A 72 -3.18 10.56 -1.25
C PRO A 72 -3.42 9.04 -1.18
N SER A 73 -4.64 8.56 -1.49
CA SER A 73 -4.96 7.13 -1.59
C SER A 73 -4.10 6.39 -2.62
N GLN A 74 -3.83 6.99 -3.78
CA GLN A 74 -2.97 6.38 -4.82
C GLN A 74 -1.51 6.33 -4.37
N VAL A 75 -1.01 7.37 -3.69
CA VAL A 75 0.34 7.37 -3.09
C VAL A 75 0.43 6.33 -1.97
N TYR A 76 -0.62 6.21 -1.14
CA TYR A 76 -0.71 5.21 -0.09
C TYR A 76 -0.67 3.77 -0.64
N SER A 77 -1.32 3.50 -1.79
CA SER A 77 -1.21 2.20 -2.47
C SER A 77 0.24 1.88 -2.82
N LEU A 78 0.92 2.76 -3.56
CA LEU A 78 2.33 2.55 -3.93
C LEU A 78 3.22 2.30 -2.71
N GLN A 79 2.98 3.01 -1.60
CA GLN A 79 3.74 2.82 -0.37
C GLN A 79 3.37 1.49 0.36
N GLN A 80 2.14 1.01 0.26
CA GLN A 80 1.77 -0.33 0.75
C GLN A 80 2.40 -1.45 -0.09
N ASP A 81 2.46 -1.27 -1.41
CA ASP A 81 3.09 -2.25 -2.29
C ASP A 81 4.62 -2.27 -2.14
N PHE A 82 5.23 -1.09 -1.92
CA PHE A 82 6.61 -0.97 -1.44
C PHE A 82 6.83 -1.76 -0.15
N GLU A 83 6.00 -1.56 0.88
CA GLU A 83 6.14 -2.28 2.16
C GLU A 83 5.97 -3.80 2.00
N ALA A 84 5.02 -4.24 1.18
CA ALA A 84 4.82 -5.67 0.90
C ALA A 84 6.04 -6.29 0.20
N LEU A 85 6.65 -5.57 -0.75
CA LEU A 85 7.87 -6.01 -1.42
C LEU A 85 9.09 -5.95 -0.49
N PHE A 86 9.17 -4.94 0.37
CA PHE A 86 10.27 -4.75 1.31
C PHE A 86 10.26 -5.83 2.40
N MET A 87 9.09 -6.17 2.92
CA MET A 87 8.97 -7.29 3.87
C MET A 87 9.31 -8.65 3.23
N LEU A 88 9.05 -8.83 1.93
CA LEU A 88 9.52 -10.00 1.19
C LEU A 88 11.05 -9.99 1.01
N TYR A 89 11.64 -8.84 0.64
CA TYR A 89 13.09 -8.65 0.58
C TYR A 89 13.74 -9.04 1.92
N VAL A 90 13.22 -8.53 3.04
CA VAL A 90 13.73 -8.83 4.38
C VAL A 90 13.60 -10.32 4.71
N LYS A 91 12.45 -10.93 4.43
CA LYS A 91 12.21 -12.37 4.64
C LYS A 91 13.21 -13.24 3.87
N ASN A 92 13.55 -12.87 2.63
CA ASN A 92 14.41 -13.67 1.77
C ASN A 92 15.90 -13.43 2.07
N HIS A 93 16.32 -12.16 2.18
CA HIS A 93 17.72 -11.72 2.14
C HIS A 93 18.27 -11.17 3.45
N LYS A 94 17.41 -10.89 4.45
CA LYS A 94 17.79 -10.31 5.75
C LYS A 94 17.14 -11.04 6.92
N LYS A 95 17.07 -12.38 6.83
CA LYS A 95 16.39 -13.28 7.78
C LYS A 95 16.65 -12.97 9.26
N GLY A 96 17.91 -12.70 9.64
CA GLY A 96 18.30 -12.36 11.02
C GLY A 96 17.67 -11.08 11.58
N LEU A 97 17.23 -10.15 10.72
CA LEU A 97 16.56 -8.90 11.12
C LEU A 97 15.04 -8.97 10.97
N ALA A 98 14.47 -10.04 10.41
CA ALA A 98 13.06 -10.10 10.04
C ALA A 98 12.10 -9.91 11.23
N ALA A 99 12.46 -10.43 12.41
CA ALA A 99 11.69 -10.21 13.63
C ALA A 99 11.72 -8.74 14.09
N GLN A 100 12.91 -8.11 14.08
CA GLN A 100 13.09 -6.70 14.48
C GLN A 100 12.36 -5.74 13.53
N VAL A 101 12.48 -5.95 12.21
CA VAL A 101 11.76 -5.17 11.19
C VAL A 101 10.25 -5.30 11.37
N LYS A 102 9.74 -6.50 11.64
CA LYS A 102 8.31 -6.75 11.87
C LYS A 102 7.81 -6.10 13.17
N ALA A 103 8.64 -6.03 14.21
CA ALA A 103 8.30 -5.40 15.49
C ALA A 103 8.14 -3.88 15.41
N LEU A 104 8.72 -3.21 14.40
CA LEU A 104 8.45 -1.81 14.12
C LEU A 104 7.01 -1.63 13.64
N ASN A 105 6.25 -0.80 14.35
CA ASN A 105 4.84 -0.53 14.07
C ASN A 105 4.62 0.83 13.40
N LEU A 106 3.46 0.96 12.75
CA LEU A 106 2.96 2.23 12.23
C LEU A 106 2.63 3.17 13.39
N VAL A 107 3.13 4.40 13.34
CA VAL A 107 2.82 5.45 14.34
C VAL A 107 1.78 6.39 13.74
N PRO A 108 0.60 6.58 14.36
CA PRO A 108 -0.38 7.55 13.89
C PRO A 108 0.19 8.97 13.93
N ILE A 109 0.02 9.71 12.84
CA ILE A 109 0.52 11.08 12.67
C ILE A 109 -0.62 11.92 12.08
N THR A 110 -0.68 13.19 12.45
CA THR A 110 -1.70 14.16 11.99
C THR A 110 -1.04 15.43 11.44
N GLY A 111 -1.84 16.29 10.81
CA GLY A 111 -1.42 17.64 10.39
C GLY A 111 -0.42 17.70 9.23
N LYS A 112 -0.20 16.60 8.49
CA LYS A 112 0.78 16.58 7.39
C LYS A 112 0.22 17.10 6.08
N ILE A 113 1.07 17.76 5.31
CA ILE A 113 0.80 18.29 3.97
C ILE A 113 1.63 17.54 2.91
N PRO A 114 1.34 17.66 1.61
CA PRO A 114 2.10 16.98 0.55
C PRO A 114 3.61 17.23 0.58
N ASP A 115 4.05 18.41 1.03
CA ASP A 115 5.47 18.74 1.17
C ASP A 115 6.18 17.87 2.24
N ASP A 116 5.54 17.63 3.38
CA ASP A 116 6.05 16.69 4.40
C ASP A 116 6.21 15.28 3.81
N VAL A 117 5.20 14.83 3.05
CA VAL A 117 5.20 13.49 2.43
C VAL A 117 6.31 13.38 1.38
N PHE A 118 6.56 14.44 0.61
CA PHE A 118 7.70 14.52 -0.30
C PHE A 118 9.04 14.40 0.45
N VAL A 119 9.19 15.11 1.57
CA VAL A 119 10.42 15.07 2.39
C VAL A 119 10.68 13.67 2.96
N ILE A 120 9.68 12.96 3.53
CA ILE A 120 9.89 11.58 4.02
C ILE A 120 10.12 10.58 2.87
N THR A 121 9.39 10.68 1.76
CA THR A 121 9.60 9.78 0.60
C THR A 121 10.95 10.00 -0.07
N ASN A 122 11.51 11.22 -0.06
CA ASN A 122 12.88 11.47 -0.49
C ASN A 122 13.94 10.96 0.52
N ARG A 123 13.67 11.02 1.84
CA ARG A 123 14.54 10.35 2.84
C ARG A 123 14.59 8.83 2.61
N LEU A 124 13.43 8.20 2.40
CA LEU A 124 13.35 6.79 2.00
C LEU A 124 14.14 6.50 0.72
N SER A 125 14.05 7.38 -0.28
CA SER A 125 14.84 7.30 -1.53
C SER A 125 16.35 7.31 -1.28
N ASN A 126 16.84 8.12 -0.35
CA ASN A 126 18.27 8.17 0.00
C ASN A 126 18.73 6.87 0.69
N SER A 127 17.88 6.25 1.50
CA SER A 127 18.15 4.93 2.07
C SER A 127 18.10 3.82 1.01
N LEU A 128 17.19 3.91 0.03
CA LEU A 128 17.15 2.98 -1.10
C LEU A 128 18.40 3.06 -1.98
N ASP A 129 18.94 4.26 -2.22
CA ASP A 129 20.21 4.42 -2.94
C ASP A 129 21.40 3.81 -2.18
N ARG A 130 21.42 3.90 -0.84
CA ARG A 130 22.42 3.19 -0.02
C ARG A 130 22.31 1.67 -0.21
N LEU A 131 21.09 1.13 -0.19
CA LEU A 131 20.85 -0.29 -0.42
C LEU A 131 21.24 -0.71 -1.86
N ALA A 132 20.80 0.04 -2.86
CA ALA A 132 21.14 -0.18 -4.27
C ALA A 132 22.66 -0.15 -4.52
N LYS A 133 23.37 0.82 -3.93
CA LYS A 133 24.84 0.92 -3.99
C LYS A 133 25.53 -0.31 -3.41
N SER A 134 25.01 -0.89 -2.33
CA SER A 134 25.55 -2.12 -1.74
C SER A 134 25.42 -3.36 -2.65
N LEU A 135 24.58 -3.27 -3.69
CA LEU A 135 24.37 -4.28 -4.72
C LEU A 135 24.96 -3.87 -6.08
N HIS A 136 25.84 -2.87 -6.09
CA HIS A 136 26.45 -2.26 -7.29
C HIS A 136 25.45 -1.75 -8.34
N LEU A 137 24.23 -1.39 -7.91
CA LEU A 137 23.25 -0.73 -8.76
C LEU A 137 23.47 0.79 -8.77
N LYS A 138 23.14 1.44 -9.90
CA LYS A 138 23.17 2.90 -10.01
C LYS A 138 22.09 3.52 -9.11
N PRO A 139 22.35 4.66 -8.45
CA PRO A 139 21.34 5.38 -7.68
C PRO A 139 20.20 5.89 -8.58
N MET A 140 19.04 6.10 -7.99
CA MET A 140 17.87 6.65 -8.66
C MET A 140 18.13 8.07 -9.16
N LYS A 141 17.83 8.31 -10.44
CA LYS A 141 17.73 9.67 -10.99
C LYS A 141 16.59 10.41 -10.30
N ARG A 142 16.94 11.36 -9.41
CA ARG A 142 15.97 12.31 -8.84
C ARG A 142 15.39 13.18 -9.95
N PHE A 143 14.11 13.53 -9.83
CA PHE A 143 13.49 14.55 -10.67
C PHE A 143 13.61 15.91 -10.00
N THR A 144 13.62 16.97 -10.82
CA THR A 144 13.61 18.35 -10.34
C THR A 144 12.17 18.77 -10.07
N ARG A 145 11.92 19.37 -8.91
CA ARG A 145 10.60 19.91 -8.54
C ARG A 145 10.29 21.15 -9.36
N GLU A 146 9.02 21.34 -9.72
CA GLU A 146 8.59 22.55 -10.45
C GLU A 146 8.57 23.78 -9.54
N LYS A 147 8.33 23.58 -8.23
CA LYS A 147 8.12 24.65 -7.24
C LYS A 147 8.75 24.29 -5.89
N ALA A 148 8.93 25.31 -5.05
CA ALA A 148 9.51 25.17 -3.71
C ALA A 148 8.64 24.35 -2.73
N LYS A 149 7.32 24.24 -2.96
CA LYS A 149 6.37 23.41 -2.18
C LYS A 149 5.79 22.30 -3.05
N ALA A 150 5.69 21.09 -2.50
CA ALA A 150 5.44 19.90 -3.30
C ALA A 150 3.96 19.77 -3.64
N ILE A 151 3.67 19.38 -4.88
CA ILE A 151 2.31 19.04 -5.31
C ILE A 151 2.07 17.52 -5.21
N PRO A 152 0.83 17.05 -4.99
CA PRO A 152 0.52 15.61 -4.90
C PRO A 152 1.08 14.74 -6.03
N ALA A 153 1.14 15.25 -7.27
CA ALA A 153 1.75 14.55 -8.40
C ALA A 153 3.25 14.28 -8.21
N GLU A 154 4.02 15.23 -7.65
CA GLU A 154 5.44 15.02 -7.34
C GLU A 154 5.61 13.95 -6.24
N VAL A 155 4.74 13.96 -5.22
CA VAL A 155 4.74 12.93 -4.16
C VAL A 155 4.49 11.53 -4.74
N TYR A 156 3.54 11.40 -5.67
CA TYR A 156 3.24 10.15 -6.35
C TYR A 156 4.41 9.65 -7.22
N LEU A 157 5.05 10.54 -7.98
CA LEU A 157 6.24 10.21 -8.75
C LEU A 157 7.39 9.75 -7.83
N GLN A 158 7.59 10.39 -6.68
CA GLN A 158 8.62 9.99 -5.73
C GLN A 158 8.32 8.62 -5.09
N ALA A 159 7.07 8.35 -4.73
CA ALA A 159 6.66 7.04 -4.22
C ALA A 159 6.81 5.93 -5.27
N GLY A 160 6.41 6.19 -6.51
CA GLY A 160 6.60 5.26 -7.64
C GLY A 160 8.07 4.97 -7.91
N ASN A 161 8.93 6.00 -7.92
CA ASN A 161 10.37 5.82 -8.07
C ASN A 161 10.98 4.96 -6.94
N ASN A 162 10.51 5.13 -5.69
CA ASN A 162 10.97 4.31 -4.56
C ASN A 162 10.63 2.82 -4.76
N LEU A 163 9.42 2.52 -5.24
CA LEU A 163 9.02 1.16 -5.61
C LEU A 163 9.87 0.61 -6.77
N ASP A 164 10.08 1.39 -7.83
CA ASP A 164 10.94 1.03 -8.97
C ASP A 164 12.36 0.62 -8.56
N VAL A 165 12.97 1.33 -7.60
CA VAL A 165 14.31 0.98 -7.10
C VAL A 165 14.27 -0.34 -6.34
N LEU A 166 13.26 -0.56 -5.50
CA LEU A 166 13.13 -1.81 -4.77
C LEU A 166 12.86 -3.00 -5.73
N VAL A 167 12.08 -2.80 -6.79
CA VAL A 167 11.89 -3.78 -7.86
C VAL A 167 13.19 -4.05 -8.62
N LYS A 168 14.03 -3.04 -8.88
CA LYS A 168 15.38 -3.22 -9.47
C LYS A 168 16.31 -4.00 -8.55
N ILE A 169 16.26 -3.74 -7.24
CA ILE A 169 16.98 -4.50 -6.21
C ILE A 169 16.52 -5.97 -6.21
N MET A 170 15.21 -6.23 -6.24
CA MET A 170 14.68 -7.59 -6.25
C MET A 170 15.00 -8.34 -7.55
N ASN A 171 14.89 -7.70 -8.71
CA ASN A 171 15.37 -8.26 -9.99
C ASN A 171 16.86 -8.61 -9.98
N LYS A 172 17.70 -7.84 -9.29
CA LYS A 172 19.14 -8.11 -9.17
C LYS A 172 19.45 -9.33 -8.29
N LEU A 173 18.58 -9.65 -7.35
CA LEU A 173 18.75 -10.74 -6.37
C LEU A 173 18.00 -12.02 -6.74
N GLU A 174 16.90 -11.90 -7.48
CA GLU A 174 15.94 -12.96 -7.79
C GLU A 174 15.41 -12.75 -9.23
N SER A 175 16.29 -12.91 -10.23
CA SER A 175 16.05 -12.56 -11.65
C SER A 175 14.87 -13.28 -12.31
N GLU A 176 14.61 -14.54 -11.91
CA GLU A 176 13.58 -15.39 -12.53
C GLU A 176 12.14 -15.07 -12.07
N LYS A 177 11.95 -14.02 -11.25
CA LYS A 177 10.65 -13.68 -10.66
C LYS A 177 10.04 -12.43 -11.28
N ASN A 178 8.71 -12.47 -11.43
CA ASN A 178 7.92 -11.34 -11.89
C ASN A 178 7.46 -10.48 -10.70
N TRP A 179 7.77 -9.19 -10.74
CA TRP A 179 7.42 -8.19 -9.71
C TRP A 179 6.27 -7.27 -10.13
N GLY A 180 5.70 -7.42 -11.33
CA GLY A 180 4.64 -6.57 -11.85
C GLY A 180 3.38 -6.50 -10.97
N ASN A 181 3.10 -7.56 -10.21
CA ASN A 181 1.99 -7.60 -9.25
C ASN A 181 2.10 -6.57 -8.12
N TYR A 182 3.28 -6.01 -7.86
CA TYR A 182 3.49 -4.93 -6.89
C TYR A 182 3.14 -3.53 -7.44
N TYR A 183 2.66 -3.41 -8.68
CA TYR A 183 2.11 -2.17 -9.22
C TYR A 183 0.56 -2.16 -9.26
N ALA A 184 -0.08 -3.12 -8.58
CA ALA A 184 -1.53 -3.26 -8.54
C ALA A 184 -2.21 -2.14 -7.71
N ILE A 185 -2.92 -1.23 -8.37
CA ILE A 185 -3.60 -0.11 -7.70
C ILE A 185 -4.70 -0.62 -6.77
N ARG A 186 -4.57 -0.32 -5.47
CA ARG A 186 -5.54 -0.68 -4.43
C ARG A 186 -6.62 0.39 -4.31
N GLN A 187 -7.87 -0.07 -4.19
CA GLN A 187 -9.01 0.77 -3.86
C GLN A 187 -9.30 0.72 -2.36
N TYR A 188 -9.66 1.85 -1.76
CA TYR A 188 -9.94 1.96 -0.33
C TYR A 188 -11.38 2.41 -0.09
N LYS A 189 -12.08 1.75 0.84
CA LYS A 189 -13.42 2.17 1.29
C LYS A 189 -13.42 3.57 1.92
N LEU A 190 -12.32 3.95 2.57
CA LEU A 190 -12.10 5.26 3.16
C LEU A 190 -10.92 5.94 2.47
N ALA A 191 -11.12 7.17 2.01
CA ALA A 191 -10.07 7.97 1.39
C ALA A 191 -8.92 8.23 2.37
N LYS A 192 -7.69 8.16 1.88
CA LYS A 192 -6.49 8.45 2.66
C LYS A 192 -6.17 9.94 2.63
N ASN A 193 -5.55 10.41 3.71
CA ASN A 193 -5.03 11.78 3.85
C ASN A 193 -3.48 11.78 3.81
N PRO A 194 -2.81 12.94 3.63
CA PRO A 194 -1.35 12.97 3.55
C PRO A 194 -0.63 12.46 4.81
N SER A 195 -1.25 12.54 5.99
CA SER A 195 -0.66 12.02 7.24
C SER A 195 -0.64 10.49 7.28
N ASP A 196 -1.62 9.81 6.65
CA ASP A 196 -1.59 8.35 6.48
C ASP A 196 -0.38 7.95 5.62
N VAL A 197 -0.15 8.68 4.52
CA VAL A 197 0.98 8.43 3.61
C VAL A 197 2.31 8.71 4.30
N PHE A 198 2.40 9.82 5.05
CA PHE A 198 3.58 10.15 5.84
C PHE A 198 3.91 9.05 6.84
N ALA A 199 2.94 8.59 7.63
CA ALA A 199 3.13 7.56 8.64
C ALA A 199 3.65 6.24 8.03
N LEU A 200 3.13 5.85 6.86
CA LEU A 200 3.55 4.62 6.19
C LEU A 200 4.95 4.75 5.55
N ALA A 201 5.26 5.91 4.95
CA ALA A 201 6.59 6.19 4.42
C ALA A 201 7.66 6.29 5.54
N ASP A 202 7.29 6.82 6.71
CA ASP A 202 8.13 6.85 7.91
C ASP A 202 8.42 5.45 8.46
N LEU A 203 7.40 4.60 8.54
CA LEU A 203 7.59 3.18 8.89
C LEU A 203 8.55 2.47 7.93
N SER A 204 8.38 2.72 6.62
CA SER A 204 9.24 2.16 5.57
C SER A 204 10.69 2.61 5.71
N GLU A 205 10.91 3.90 6.01
CA GLU A 205 12.24 4.50 6.17
C GLU A 205 12.95 3.95 7.41
N ARG A 206 12.27 3.88 8.56
CA ARG A 206 12.80 3.25 9.79
C ARG A 206 13.14 1.78 9.59
N ARG A 207 12.26 1.02 8.93
CA ARG A 207 12.46 -0.40 8.62
C ARG A 207 13.66 -0.63 7.70
N LEU A 208 13.83 0.21 6.67
CA LEU A 208 14.98 0.15 5.77
C LEU A 208 16.28 0.57 6.47
N ASN A 209 16.26 1.61 7.30
CA ASN A 209 17.42 2.04 8.08
C ASN A 209 17.89 0.94 9.04
N LEU A 210 16.98 0.24 9.72
CA LEU A 210 17.34 -0.92 10.56
C LEU A 210 18.07 -2.01 9.78
N VAL A 211 17.68 -2.23 8.51
CA VAL A 211 18.34 -3.19 7.61
C VAL A 211 19.71 -2.71 7.11
N LEU A 212 19.89 -1.40 6.92
CA LEU A 212 21.16 -0.81 6.50
C LEU A 212 22.21 -0.80 7.62
N TYR A 213 21.80 -0.54 8.87
CA TYR A 213 22.69 -0.35 10.01
C TYR A 213 22.66 -1.52 11.03
N GLY A 214 22.00 -2.63 10.68
CA GLY A 214 22.06 -3.89 11.45
C GLY A 214 21.45 -3.84 12.85
N GLY A 215 20.57 -2.87 13.13
CA GLY A 215 19.98 -2.66 14.45
C GLY A 215 20.78 -1.75 15.38
N ASN A 216 21.93 -1.20 14.95
CA ASN A 216 22.62 -0.11 15.65
C ASN A 216 22.17 1.24 15.05
N PRO A 217 21.27 2.00 15.69
CA PRO A 217 21.04 3.39 15.33
C PRO A 217 22.24 4.24 15.77
N ASN A 218 22.82 4.98 14.82
CA ASN A 218 23.65 6.15 15.14
C ASN A 218 22.75 7.33 15.51
#